data_AF-M1ZT28-F1
#
_entry.id   AF-M1ZT28-F1
#
_cell.length_a   1.000
_cell.length_b   1.000
_cell.length_c   1.000
_cell.angle_alpha   90.00
_cell.angle_beta   90.00
_cell.angle_gamma   90.00
#
_symmetry.space_group_name_H-M   'P 1'
#
loop_
_entity.id
_entity.type
_entity.pdbx_description
1 polymer ?
#
loop_
_entity_poly.entity_id
_entity_poly.type
_entity_poly.pdbx_seq_one_letter_code
_entity_poly.pdbx_strand_id
1 'polypeptide(L)' 'MDINLKNDLENIDILLEKVTINAFDFLKDINEIATFPKSTNAYTLSQLNKDGLGGEKTLEEFMQRFYKGIVSCAGSKYFG' A
#
# COMPACT_ATOMS: atom_id res chain seq x y z
N MET A 1 12.85 -17.77 14.25
CA MET A 1 11.76 -17.00 13.62
C MET A 1 12.29 -15.60 13.40
N ASP A 2 12.11 -15.05 12.21
CA ASP A 2 12.46 -13.65 11.92
C ASP A 2 11.70 -12.70 12.87
N ILE A 3 12.33 -11.60 13.31
CA ILE A 3 11.73 -10.69 14.32
C ILE A 3 10.51 -9.97 13.76
N ASN A 4 10.52 -9.61 12.48
CA ASN A 4 9.38 -8.97 11.84
C ASN A 4 8.23 -9.97 11.72
N LEU A 5 8.52 -11.20 11.25
CA LEU A 5 7.51 -12.27 11.19
C LEU A 5 6.89 -12.57 12.55
N LYS A 6 7.70 -12.62 13.62
CA LYS A 6 7.19 -12.86 14.97
C LYS A 6 6.25 -11.74 15.40
N ASN A 7 6.67 -10.48 15.24
CA ASN A 7 5.87 -9.32 15.63
C ASN A 7 4.57 -9.24 14.81
N ASP A 8 4.65 -9.53 13.51
CA ASP A 8 3.49 -9.52 12.61
C ASP A 8 2.47 -10.59 13.02
N LEU A 9 2.93 -11.80 13.41
CA LEU A 9 2.04 -12.87 13.85
C LEU A 9 1.42 -12.58 15.23
N GLU A 10 2.19 -11.99 16.15
CA GLU A 10 1.68 -11.59 17.47
C GLU A 10 0.64 -10.47 17.38
N ASN A 11 0.66 -9.67 16.31
CA ASN A 11 -0.21 -8.51 16.12
C ASN A 11 -1.03 -8.59 14.81
N ILE A 12 -1.29 -9.80 14.30
CA ILE A 12 -1.87 -9.99 12.97
C ILE A 12 -3.25 -9.34 12.85
N ASP A 13 -4.07 -9.42 13.90
CA ASP A 13 -5.41 -8.83 13.92
C ASP A 13 -5.36 -7.30 13.78
N ILE A 14 -4.41 -6.66 14.49
CA ILE A 14 -4.18 -5.21 14.42
C ILE A 14 -3.69 -4.82 13.02
N LEU A 15 -2.80 -5.61 12.44
CA LEU A 15 -2.30 -5.38 11.08
C LEU A 15 -3.44 -5.48 10.06
N LEU A 16 -4.31 -6.49 10.17
CA LEU A 16 -5.47 -6.66 9.29
C LEU A 16 -6.51 -5.55 9.46
N GLU A 17 -6.73 -5.08 10.69
CA GLU A 17 -7.60 -3.92 10.95
C GLU A 17 -7.05 -2.65 10.27
N LYS A 18 -5.74 -2.39 10.39
CA LYS A 18 -5.08 -1.28 9.68
C LYS A 18 -5.25 -1.39 8.16
N VAL A 19 -5.05 -2.57 7.59
CA VAL A 19 -5.27 -2.80 6.14
C VAL A 19 -6.73 -2.49 5.76
N THR A 20 -7.68 -2.93 6.58
CA THR A 20 -9.11 -2.71 6.37
C THR A 20 -9.47 -1.22 6.37
N ILE A 21 -8.96 -0.46 7.34
CA ILE A 21 -9.16 0.98 7.42
C ILE A 21 -8.58 1.68 6.18
N ASN A 22 -7.35 1.35 5.79
CA ASN A 22 -6.73 1.92 4.59
C ASN A 22 -7.54 1.61 3.31
N ALA A 23 -8.14 0.43 3.22
CA ALA A 23 -9.01 0.07 2.11
C ALA A 23 -10.32 0.88 2.08
N PHE A 24 -10.93 1.13 3.24
CA PHE A 24 -12.10 2.00 3.33
C PHE A 24 -11.77 3.45 2.98
N ASP A 25 -10.66 3.98 3.48
CA ASP A 25 -10.19 5.33 3.14
C ASP A 25 -9.91 5.45 1.63
N PHE A 26 -9.31 4.42 1.03
CA PHE A 26 -9.14 4.34 -0.42
C PHE A 26 -10.45 4.44 -1.18
N LEU A 27 -11.44 3.62 -0.82
CA LEU A 27 -12.73 3.61 -1.53
C LEU A 27 -13.49 4.93 -1.36
N LYS A 28 -13.39 5.54 -0.18
CA LYS A 28 -14.00 6.85 0.10
C LYS A 28 -13.40 7.94 -0.80
N ASP A 29 -12.08 7.95 -0.93
CA ASP A 29 -11.35 9.02 -1.61
C ASP A 29 -11.03 8.69 -3.08
N ILE A 30 -11.45 7.53 -3.59
CA ILE A 30 -11.07 7.02 -4.93
C ILE A 30 -11.35 8.01 -6.06
N ASN A 31 -12.40 8.83 -5.93
CA ASN A 31 -12.76 9.82 -6.93
C ASN A 31 -11.89 11.09 -6.86
N GLU A 32 -11.24 11.35 -5.74
CA GLU A 32 -10.36 12.49 -5.51
C GLU A 32 -8.89 12.17 -5.79
N ILE A 33 -8.51 10.89 -5.69
CA ILE A 33 -7.14 10.45 -6.00
C ILE A 33 -6.91 10.53 -7.51
N ALA A 34 -5.76 11.08 -7.90
CA ALA A 34 -5.37 11.14 -9.30
C ALA A 34 -5.20 9.73 -9.89
N THR A 35 -5.87 9.47 -11.02
CA THR A 35 -5.78 8.23 -11.79
C THR A 35 -4.37 7.94 -12.31
N PHE A 36 -3.51 8.96 -12.39
CA PHE A 36 -2.11 8.79 -12.76
C PHE A 36 -1.21 9.61 -11.83
N PRO A 37 -0.08 9.04 -11.37
CA PRO A 37 0.89 9.82 -10.63
C PRO A 37 1.51 10.89 -11.53
N LYS A 38 1.68 12.13 -11.03
CA LYS A 38 2.35 13.22 -11.76
C LYS A 38 3.82 12.92 -12.09
N SER A 39 4.42 11.92 -11.44
CA SER A 39 5.80 11.50 -11.62
C SER A 39 5.86 10.00 -11.89
N THR A 40 6.67 9.61 -12.87
CA THR A 40 6.99 8.20 -13.19
C THR A 40 7.77 7.48 -12.09
N ASN A 41 8.25 8.21 -11.08
CA ASN A 41 9.06 7.67 -9.97
C ASN A 41 8.24 6.79 -9.00
N ALA A 42 6.92 6.71 -9.14
CA ALA A 42 6.08 5.82 -8.32
C ALA A 42 6.56 4.35 -8.39
N TYR A 43 7.15 3.95 -9.52
CA TYR A 43 7.66 2.60 -9.77
C TYR A 43 9.18 2.51 -9.78
N THR A 44 9.89 3.49 -9.20
CA THR A 44 11.34 3.41 -9.11
C THR A 44 11.72 2.13 -8.37
N LEU A 45 12.65 1.36 -8.96
CA LEU A 45 13.14 0.12 -8.37
C LEU A 45 13.75 0.43 -7.00
N SER A 46 13.10 -0.03 -5.94
CA SER A 46 13.70 -0.10 -4.61
C SER A 46 14.51 -1.38 -4.53
N GLN A 47 15.70 -1.32 -3.94
CA GLN A 47 16.39 -2.54 -3.53
C GLN A 47 15.52 -3.32 -2.53
N LEU A 48 15.43 -4.63 -2.72
CA LEU A 48 14.74 -5.50 -1.78
C LEU A 48 15.45 -5.40 -0.42
N ASN A 49 14.69 -5.11 0.64
CA ASN A 49 15.27 -4.99 1.96
C ASN A 49 15.77 -6.36 2.44
N LYS A 50 17.05 -6.44 2.80
CA LYS A 50 17.72 -7.69 3.19
C LYS A 50 17.11 -8.32 4.44
N ASP A 51 16.67 -7.48 5.37
CA ASP A 51 16.21 -7.91 6.71
C ASP A 51 14.68 -7.97 6.81
N GLY A 52 13.97 -7.75 5.70
CA GLY A 52 12.51 -7.60 5.69
C GLY A 52 12.04 -6.29 6.33
N LEU A 53 10.84 -5.86 5.96
CA LEU A 53 10.24 -4.62 6.49
C LEU A 53 9.20 -4.87 7.59
N GLY A 54 8.65 -6.08 7.66
CA GLY A 54 7.46 -6.37 8.47
C GLY A 54 6.18 -5.80 7.85
N GLY A 55 5.04 -6.22 8.36
CA GLY A 55 3.73 -5.94 7.77
C GLY A 55 3.40 -4.46 7.73
N GLU A 56 3.61 -3.74 8.83
CA GLU A 56 3.25 -2.32 8.92
C GLU A 56 4.06 -1.44 7.96
N LYS A 57 5.39 -1.56 7.97
CA LYS A 57 6.23 -0.77 7.04
C LYS A 57 6.02 -1.19 5.59
N THR A 58 5.70 -2.46 5.34
CA THR A 58 5.32 -2.91 3.99
C THR A 58 4.02 -2.25 3.54
N LEU A 59 3.03 -2.13 4.43
CA LEU A 59 1.78 -1.41 4.16
C LEU A 59 2.05 0.08 3.89
N GLU A 60 2.91 0.73 4.69
CA GLU A 60 3.30 2.14 4.47
C GLU A 60 3.97 2.36 3.10
N GLU A 61 4.97 1.53 2.76
CA GLU A 61 5.63 1.55 1.46
C GLU A 61 4.64 1.35 0.31
N PHE A 62 3.68 0.43 0.49
CA PHE A 62 2.63 0.19 -0.48
C PHE A 62 1.76 1.42 -0.70
N MET A 63 1.31 2.06 0.39
CA MET A 63 0.47 3.25 0.34
C MET A 63 1.21 4.45 -0.30
N GLN A 64 2.52 4.56 -0.11
CA GLN A 64 3.30 5.64 -0.71
C GLN A 64 3.56 5.44 -2.20
N ARG A 65 3.78 4.20 -2.64
CA ARG A 65 4.32 3.90 -3.98
C ARG A 65 3.29 3.36 -4.94
N PHE A 66 2.51 2.37 -4.53
CA PHE A 66 1.62 1.62 -5.42
C PHE A 66 0.18 2.10 -5.37
N TYR A 67 -0.22 2.76 -4.29
CA TYR A 67 -1.58 3.28 -4.08
C TYR A 67 -2.15 4.05 -5.27
N LYS A 68 -1.39 5.00 -5.81
CA LYS A 68 -1.80 5.82 -6.97
C LYS A 68 -1.91 5.00 -8.25
N GLY A 69 -1.09 3.95 -8.37
CA GLY A 69 -1.15 3.00 -9.49
C GLY A 69 -2.38 2.10 -9.47
N ILE A 70 -3.02 1.90 -8.31
CA ILE A 70 -4.23 1.08 -8.19
C ILE A 70 -5.48 1.88 -8.58
N VAL A 71 -5.49 3.19 -8.32
CA VAL A 71 -6.59 4.09 -8.70
C VAL A 71 -6.81 4.10 -10.21
N SER A 72 -5.75 3.96 -11.02
CA SER A 72 -5.93 3.76 -12.46
C SER A 72 -6.83 2.56 -12.72
N CYS A 73 -6.67 1.43 -12.06
CA CYS A 73 -7.48 0.25 -12.41
C CYS A 73 -8.90 0.24 -11.82
N ALA A 74 -9.09 0.85 -10.65
CA ALA A 74 -10.35 0.75 -9.88
C ALA A 74 -11.26 1.98 -9.98
N GLY A 75 -10.75 3.13 -10.42
CA GLY A 75 -11.48 4.39 -10.44
C GLY A 75 -12.43 4.53 -11.63
N SER A 76 -13.58 5.17 -11.42
CA SER A 76 -14.57 5.51 -12.47
C SER A 76 -14.03 6.42 -13.59
N LYS A 77 -12.87 7.03 -13.37
CA LYS A 77 -12.20 7.97 -14.28
C LYS A 77 -11.19 7.30 -15.22
N TYR A 78 -10.98 5.98 -15.10
CA TYR A 78 -10.08 5.25 -15.98
C TYR A 78 -10.85 4.60 -17.12
N PHE A 79 -10.48 4.95 -18.35
CA PHE A 79 -11.16 4.52 -19.57
C PHE A 79 -10.30 3.61 -20.45
N GLY A 80 -9.16 3.10 -19.95
CA GLY A 80 -8.18 2.32 -20.72
C GLY A 80 -6.92 3.10 -21.01
#